data_AF-A0A497YJJ9-F1
#
_entry.id   AF-A0A497YJJ9-F1
#
_cell.length_a   1.000
_cell.length_b   1.000
_cell.length_c   1.000
_cell.angle_alpha   90.00
_cell.angle_beta   90.00
_cell.angle_gamma   90.00
#
_symmetry.space_group_name_H-M   'P 1'
#
loop_
_entity.id
_entity.type
_entity.pdbx_description
1 polymer ?
#
loop_
_entity_poly.entity_id
_entity_poly.type
_entity_poly.pdbx_seq_one_letter_code
_entity_poly.pdbx_strand_id
1 'polypeptide(L)'
;MKQLIGGGIGVISGILLFGFTLVAAAVYSPQLKETGYSREFGLYLSALWEVGLVPIILSVFFFIIGLVLLIKATDNEWKAKYFLAAEETKPEEKEL
;
A
#
# COMPACT_ATOMS: atom_id res chain seq x y z
N MET A 1 -7.69 -15.62 4.03
CA MET A 1 -8.76 -14.61 3.80
C MET A 1 -8.57 -13.27 4.52
N LYS A 2 -8.51 -13.18 5.87
CA LYS A 2 -8.40 -11.87 6.57
C LYS A 2 -7.19 -11.02 6.13
N GLN A 3 -6.01 -11.65 6.00
CA GLN A 3 -4.78 -10.99 5.55
C GLN A 3 -4.85 -10.57 4.07
N LEU A 4 -5.45 -11.40 3.21
CA LEU A 4 -5.64 -11.10 1.79
C LEU A 4 -6.54 -9.87 1.59
N ILE A 5 -7.69 -9.84 2.24
CA ILE A 5 -8.65 -8.73 2.16
C ILE A 5 -8.03 -7.46 2.77
N GLY A 6 -7.45 -7.55 3.97
CA GLY A 6 -6.80 -6.41 4.62
C GLY A 6 -5.62 -5.86 3.81
N GLY A 7 -4.83 -6.75 3.19
CA GLY A 7 -3.73 -6.38 2.30
C GLY A 7 -4.22 -5.66 1.05
N GLY A 8 -5.26 -6.18 0.41
CA GLY A 8 -5.89 -5.56 -0.76
C GLY A 8 -6.45 -4.16 -0.45
N ILE A 9 -7.17 -4.02 0.67
CA ILE A 9 -7.66 -2.72 1.14
C ILE A 9 -6.48 -1.76 1.37
N GLY A 10 -5.44 -2.19 2.08
CA GLY A 10 -4.27 -1.35 2.36
C GLY A 10 -3.58 -0.82 1.10
N VAL A 11 -3.36 -1.69 0.10
CA VAL A 11 -2.76 -1.29 -1.19
C VAL A 11 -3.65 -0.27 -1.91
N ILE A 12 -4.95 -0.56 -2.06
CA ILE A 12 -5.89 0.32 -2.76
C ILE A 12 -5.99 1.67 -2.04
N SER A 13 -6.12 1.66 -0.71
CA SER A 13 -6.16 2.88 0.11
C SER A 13 -4.89 3.70 -0.04
N GLY A 14 -3.71 3.07 -0.07
CA GLY A 14 -2.45 3.77 -0.31
C GLY A 14 -2.43 4.45 -1.68
N ILE A 15 -2.77 3.74 -2.75
CA ILE A 15 -2.79 4.29 -4.11
C ILE A 15 -3.80 5.45 -4.24
N LEU A 16 -5.02 5.27 -3.71
CA LEU A 16 -6.06 6.29 -3.76
C LEU A 16 -5.67 7.53 -2.97
N LEU A 17 -5.15 7.36 -1.74
CA LEU A 17 -4.72 8.48 -0.91
C LEU A 17 -3.61 9.26 -1.59
N PHE A 18 -2.63 8.58 -2.20
CA PHE A 18 -1.59 9.24 -2.99
C PHE A 18 -2.19 10.05 -4.15
N GLY A 19 -3.04 9.43 -4.97
CA GLY A 19 -3.67 10.10 -6.11
C GLY A 19 -4.51 11.31 -5.72
N PHE A 20 -5.36 11.18 -4.70
CA PHE A 20 -6.15 12.31 -4.20
C PHE A 20 -5.29 13.44 -3.62
N THR A 21 -4.15 13.11 -3.04
CA THR A 21 -3.21 14.13 -2.54
C THR A 21 -2.60 14.95 -3.67
N LEU A 22 -2.24 14.32 -4.78
CA LEU A 22 -1.74 15.03 -5.96
C LEU A 22 -2.83 15.95 -6.55
N VAL A 23 -4.06 15.45 -6.63
CA VAL A 23 -5.21 16.25 -7.07
C VAL A 23 -5.46 17.43 -6.13
N ALA A 24 -5.41 17.21 -4.81
CA ALA A 24 -5.57 18.27 -3.83
C ALA A 24 -4.50 19.36 -3.97
N ALA A 25 -3.23 18.98 -4.17
CA ALA A 25 -2.15 19.94 -4.43
C ALA A 25 -2.37 20.74 -5.72
N ALA A 26 -2.86 20.10 -6.78
CA ALA A 26 -3.20 20.79 -8.02
C ALA A 26 -4.34 21.80 -7.83
N VAL A 27 -5.38 21.42 -7.07
CA VAL A 27 -6.54 22.28 -6.76
C VAL A 27 -6.17 23.41 -5.80
N TYR A 28 -5.18 23.22 -4.92
CA TYR A 28 -4.67 24.22 -3.98
C TYR A 28 -3.65 25.19 -4.60
N SER A 29 -3.03 24.80 -5.72
CA SER A 29 -1.99 25.60 -6.38
C SER A 29 -2.44 27.03 -6.76
N PRO A 30 -3.66 27.29 -7.27
CA PRO A 30 -4.11 28.65 -7.55
C PRO A 30 -4.16 29.56 -6.32
N GLN A 31 -4.58 29.04 -5.17
CA GLN A 31 -4.65 29.77 -3.91
C GLN A 31 -3.24 30.10 -3.42
N LEU A 32 -2.31 29.13 -3.50
CA LEU A 32 -0.92 29.35 -3.11
C LEU A 32 -0.21 30.37 -4.02
N LYS A 33 -0.64 30.49 -5.28
CA LYS A 33 -0.10 31.51 -6.19
C LYS A 33 -0.36 32.93 -5.67
N GLU A 34 -1.47 33.15 -4.98
CA GLU A 34 -1.86 34.46 -4.43
C GLU A 34 -1.10 34.79 -3.14
N THR A 35 -0.80 33.79 -2.32
CA THR A 35 -0.07 33.96 -1.04
C THR A 35 1.45 33.93 -1.19
N GLY A 36 1.94 33.38 -2.30
CA GLY A 36 3.37 33.24 -2.60
C GLY A 36 3.86 31.81 -2.41
N TYR A 37 4.79 31.40 -3.26
CA TYR A 37 5.35 30.05 -3.27
C TYR A 37 6.89 30.09 -3.35
N SER A 38 7.54 29.00 -2.96
CA SER A 38 9.00 28.89 -3.05
C SER A 38 9.45 28.81 -4.50
N ARG A 39 10.42 29.65 -4.90
CA ARG A 39 11.02 29.58 -6.24
C ARG A 39 11.80 28.28 -6.49
N GLU A 40 12.36 27.69 -5.43
CA GLU A 40 13.13 26.45 -5.54
C GLU A 40 12.21 25.25 -5.85
N PHE A 41 11.06 25.18 -5.18
CA PHE A 41 10.10 24.10 -5.37
C PHE A 41 9.13 24.36 -6.54
N GLY A 42 8.93 25.62 -6.93
CA GLY A 42 7.89 25.98 -7.89
C GLY A 42 6.49 25.86 -7.30
N LEU A 43 5.48 26.27 -8.06
CA LEU A 43 4.12 26.43 -7.54
C LEU A 43 3.51 25.10 -7.05
N TYR A 44 3.52 24.08 -7.91
CA TYR A 44 2.87 22.80 -7.61
C TYR A 44 3.56 22.06 -6.46
N LEU A 45 4.89 22.03 -6.44
CA LEU A 45 5.61 21.29 -5.41
C LEU A 45 5.55 22.03 -4.06
N SER A 46 5.48 23.37 -4.06
CA SER A 46 5.18 24.14 -2.85
C SER A 46 3.79 23.80 -2.32
N ALA A 47 2.78 23.72 -3.20
CA ALA A 47 1.43 23.31 -2.82
C ALA A 47 1.41 21.88 -2.27
N LEU A 48 2.11 20.95 -2.93
CA LEU A 48 2.24 19.57 -2.48
C LEU A 48 2.97 19.46 -1.14
N TRP A 49 3.95 20.33 -0.88
CA TRP A 49 4.65 20.38 0.40
C TRP A 49 3.74 20.83 1.54
N GLU A 50 2.88 21.81 1.28
CA GLU A 50 1.99 22.39 2.29
C GLU A 50 0.80 21.49 2.61
N VAL A 51 0.13 20.91 1.60
CA VAL A 51 -1.09 20.10 1.83
C VAL A 51 -0.85 18.59 1.74
N GLY A 52 0.28 18.16 1.16
CA GLY A 52 0.47 16.77 0.75
C GLY A 52 1.45 15.94 1.58
N LEU A 53 2.27 16.55 2.44
CA LEU A 53 3.30 15.83 3.19
C LEU A 53 2.72 14.69 4.05
N VAL A 54 1.75 14.99 4.92
CA VAL A 54 1.13 14.01 5.82
C VAL A 54 0.35 12.93 5.05
N PRO A 55 -0.54 13.27 4.10
CA PRO A 55 -1.24 12.27 3.30
C PRO A 55 -0.32 11.38 2.47
N ILE A 56 0.77 11.90 1.89
CA ILE A 56 1.75 11.10 1.14
C ILE A 56 2.42 10.08 2.07
N ILE A 57 2.86 10.50 3.26
CA ILE A 57 3.48 9.59 4.24
C ILE A 57 2.49 8.46 4.60
N LEU A 58 1.23 8.80 4.89
CA LEU A 58 0.20 7.80 5.17
C LEU A 58 -0.06 6.87 3.99
N SER A 59 -0.04 7.39 2.75
CA SER A 59 -0.26 6.59 1.55
C SER A 59 0.82 5.52 1.39
N VAL A 60 2.08 5.87 1.67
CA VAL A 60 3.23 4.95 1.65
C VAL A 60 3.10 3.91 2.75
N PHE A 61 2.70 4.30 3.96
CA PHE A 61 2.47 3.34 5.04
C PHE A 61 1.37 2.33 4.70
N PHE A 62 0.21 2.79 4.22
CA PHE A 62 -0.87 1.89 3.83
C PHE A 62 -0.46 0.96 2.69
N PHE A 63 0.27 1.46 1.71
CA PHE A 63 0.76 0.65 0.60
C PHE A 63 1.75 -0.43 1.06
N ILE A 64 2.74 -0.08 1.89
CA ILE A 64 3.74 -1.05 2.40
C ILE A 64 3.08 -2.09 3.30
N ILE A 65 2.26 -1.66 4.27
CA ILE A 65 1.55 -2.59 5.17
C ILE A 65 0.64 -3.51 4.36
N GLY A 66 -0.07 -2.96 3.37
CA GLY A 66 -0.92 -3.71 2.45
C GLY A 66 -0.13 -4.79 1.69
N LEU A 67 1.01 -4.42 1.10
CA LEU A 67 1.90 -5.36 0.41
C LEU A 67 2.41 -6.46 1.34
N VAL A 68 2.86 -6.12 2.55
CA VAL A 68 3.33 -7.12 3.52
C VAL A 68 2.23 -8.13 3.86
N LEU A 69 1.00 -7.67 4.06
CA LEU A 69 -0.14 -8.56 4.33
C LEU A 69 -0.49 -9.45 3.12
N LEU A 70 -0.42 -8.92 1.90
CA LEU A 70 -0.63 -9.71 0.68
C LEU A 70 0.44 -10.79 0.53
N ILE A 71 1.72 -10.44 0.68
CA ILE A 71 2.84 -11.40 0.62
C ILE A 71 2.65 -12.51 1.65
N LYS A 72 2.32 -12.14 2.90
CA LYS A 72 2.07 -13.10 3.98
C LYS A 72 0.87 -14.00 3.68
N ALA A 73 -0.20 -13.45 3.10
CA ALA A 73 -1.36 -14.23 2.70
C ALA A 73 -1.00 -15.27 1.62
N THR A 74 -0.26 -14.86 0.60
CA THR A 74 0.19 -15.74 -0.48
C THR A 74 1.14 -16.84 0.01
N ASP A 75 2.10 -16.50 0.89
CA ASP A 75 3.02 -17.48 1.47
C ASP A 75 2.27 -18.54 2.31
N ASN A 76 1.29 -18.12 3.11
CA ASN A 76 0.46 -19.04 3.88
C ASN A 76 -0.38 -19.96 2.99
N GLU A 77 -0.98 -19.43 1.92
CA GLU A 77 -1.76 -20.22 0.96
C GLU A 77 -0.86 -21.21 0.20
N TRP A 78 0.35 -20.80 -0.19
CA TRP A 78 1.31 -21.67 -0.85
C TRP A 78 1.78 -22.81 0.07
N LYS A 79 2.16 -22.51 1.31
CA LYS A 79 2.55 -23.54 2.30
C LYS A 79 1.42 -24.53 2.57
N ALA A 80 0.19 -24.05 2.76
CA ALA A 80 -0.94 -24.93 2.97
C ALA A 80 -1.17 -25.89 1.80
N LYS A 81 -0.99 -25.42 0.56
CA LYS A 81 -1.24 -26.22 -0.64
C LYS A 81 -0.14 -27.24 -0.95
N TYR A 82 1.13 -26.91 -0.71
CA TYR A 82 2.26 -27.73 -1.16
C TYR A 82 3.03 -28.43 -0.04
N PHE A 83 3.05 -27.90 1.19
CA PHE A 83 3.72 -28.55 2.31
C PHE A 83 2.82 -29.56 3.02
N LEU A 84 1.56 -29.21 3.32
CA LEU A 84 0.64 -30.13 4.03
C LEU A 84 0.15 -31.27 3.13
N ALA A 85 -0.06 -31.00 1.84
CA ALA A 85 -0.40 -32.04 0.86
C ALA A 85 0.72 -33.08 0.66
N ALA A 86 1.97 -32.70 0.92
CA ALA A 86 3.12 -33.60 0.86
C ALA A 86 3.23 -34.53 2.08
N GLU A 87 2.62 -34.18 3.22
CA GLU A 87 2.55 -35.06 4.40
C GLU A 87 1.43 -36.09 4.28
N GLU A 88 0.26 -35.74 3.75
CA GLU A 88 -0.86 -36.68 3.54
C GLU A 88 -0.56 -37.76 2.48
N THR A 89 0.42 -37.53 1.60
CA THR A 89 0.80 -38.47 0.53
C THR A 89 1.91 -39.43 0.90
N LYS A 90 2.44 -39.37 2.14
CA LYS A 90 3.33 -40.44 2.62
C LYS A 90 2.48 -41.69 2.85
N PRO A 91 2.72 -42.80 2.13
CA PRO A 91 2.03 -44.05 2.44
C PRO A 91 2.36 -44.39 3.89
N GLU A 92 1.33 -44.71 4.69
CA GLU A 92 1.53 -45.39 5.97
C GLU A 92 2.39 -46.62 5.66
N GLU A 93 3.66 -46.58 6.07
CA GLU A 93 4.48 -47.78 6.15
C GLU A 93 3.72 -48.72 7.07
N LYS A 94 2.97 -49.64 6.47
CA LYS A 94 2.42 -50.79 7.17
C LYS A 94 3.63 -51.53 7.71
N GLU A 95 3.89 -51.36 9.01
CA GLU A 95 4.79 -52.22 9.76
C GLU A 95 4.36 -53.67 9.49
N LEU A 96 5.25 -54.39 8.80
CA LEU A 96 5.15 -55.80 8.42
C LEU A 96 5.47 -56.71 9.60
#